data_AF-A0A6L8MR67-F1
#
_entry.id   AF-A0A6L8MR67-F1
#
_cell.length_a   1.000
_cell.length_b   1.000
_cell.length_c   1.000
_cell.angle_alpha   90.00
_cell.angle_beta   90.00
_cell.angle_gamma   90.00
#
_symmetry.space_group_name_H-M   'P 1'
#
loop_
_entity.id
_entity.type
_entity.pdbx_description
1 polymer ?
#
loop_
_entity_poly.entity_id
_entity_poly.type
_entity_poly.pdbx_seq_one_letter_code
_entity_poly.pdbx_strand_id
1 'polypeptide(L)'
;MADTTPSNDTPSVLQQLNLCNRRLERLLHNLRNEDNAEAEVRQIAADLIRAVDANPDVALACIFLSQINGSYAVRHCIETAVVTVVIADSLQMRKANTLTVAAAALTMNVGMLRHQEEFQNQHSLNREEMAIVRRHPEQSADMLRCVGVDDDDWISCVLMHHENDEGSGYPAGIASPEVTLNAKLLSFADRYCAQVSARNYRKSVLPSMALRNLIEDTAAPVDPLLAASFQRELGDFPPGCLVRLEGGEIGVVSRRQGCSKGLQVHYLRDADGALLTPAQPRCCNTGLGGISTGLSEDQAATRFSMKQIWGPQASL
;
A
#
# COMPACT_ATOMS: atom_id res chain seq x y z
N MET A 1 -24.15 -2.51 -32.52
CA MET A 1 -22.80 -3.07 -32.33
C MET A 1 -21.82 -1.93 -32.54
N ALA A 2 -21.40 -1.27 -31.47
CA ALA A 2 -20.25 -0.37 -31.48
C ALA A 2 -19.18 -1.08 -30.65
N ASP A 3 -18.18 -1.60 -31.35
CA ASP A 3 -17.00 -2.22 -30.79
C ASP A 3 -16.11 -1.10 -30.25
N THR A 4 -16.32 -0.70 -29.00
CA THR A 4 -15.42 0.21 -28.29
C THR A 4 -14.24 -0.60 -27.79
N THR A 5 -13.30 -0.87 -28.68
CA THR A 5 -11.93 -1.20 -28.27
C THR A 5 -11.40 0.02 -27.50
N PRO A 6 -11.02 -0.11 -26.22
CA PRO A 6 -10.44 1.00 -25.48
C PRO A 6 -9.15 1.43 -26.18
N SER A 7 -9.00 2.74 -26.43
CA SER A 7 -7.82 3.28 -27.09
C SER A 7 -6.56 2.93 -26.30
N ASN A 8 -5.47 2.73 -27.02
CA ASN A 8 -4.15 2.35 -26.51
C ASN A 8 -3.45 3.48 -25.71
N ASP A 9 -4.18 4.51 -25.29
CA ASP A 9 -3.67 5.77 -24.71
C ASP A 9 -3.82 5.86 -23.19
N THR A 10 -4.41 4.86 -22.53
CA THR A 10 -4.45 4.86 -21.05
C THR A 10 -3.09 4.47 -20.52
N PRO A 11 -2.38 5.34 -19.77
CA PRO A 11 -1.04 5.02 -19.30
C PRO A 11 -1.08 3.82 -18.34
N SER A 12 -0.04 2.99 -18.35
CA SER A 12 0.02 1.89 -17.38
C SER A 12 0.20 2.42 -15.96
N VAL A 13 -0.68 1.99 -15.06
CA VAL A 13 -0.60 2.23 -13.62
C VAL A 13 0.73 1.70 -13.07
N LEU A 14 1.17 0.52 -13.51
CA LEU A 14 2.45 -0.06 -13.10
C LEU A 14 3.65 0.83 -13.48
N GLN A 15 3.68 1.34 -14.72
CA GLN A 15 4.71 2.29 -15.16
C GLN A 15 4.64 3.60 -14.38
N GLN A 16 3.44 4.12 -14.13
CA GLN A 16 3.23 5.37 -13.39
C GLN A 16 3.71 5.25 -11.94
N LEU A 17 3.36 4.17 -11.23
CA LEU A 17 3.82 3.95 -9.85
C LEU A 17 5.34 3.78 -9.79
N ASN A 18 5.94 3.05 -10.75
CA ASN A 18 7.40 2.95 -10.84
C ASN A 18 8.08 4.28 -11.21
N LEU A 19 7.43 5.14 -11.99
CA LEU A 19 7.92 6.50 -12.24
C LEU A 19 7.84 7.36 -10.98
N CYS A 20 6.74 7.29 -10.23
CA CYS A 20 6.58 7.96 -8.94
C CYS A 20 7.67 7.50 -7.97
N ASN A 21 7.91 6.19 -7.85
CA ASN A 21 8.96 5.66 -6.98
C ASN A 21 10.34 6.20 -7.36
N ARG A 22 10.74 6.14 -8.64
CA ARG A 22 12.06 6.64 -9.08
C ARG A 22 12.24 8.14 -8.84
N ARG A 23 11.18 8.93 -9.03
CA ARG A 23 11.21 10.38 -8.76
C ARG A 23 11.32 10.64 -7.26
N LEU A 24 10.53 9.93 -6.46
CA LEU A 24 10.57 10.02 -5.00
C LEU A 24 11.93 9.61 -4.46
N GLU A 25 12.53 8.52 -4.95
CA GLU A 25 13.85 8.05 -4.52
C GLU A 25 14.92 9.13 -4.73
N ARG A 26 14.94 9.75 -5.92
CA ARG A 26 15.84 10.86 -6.21
C ARG A 26 15.62 12.04 -5.27
N LEU A 27 14.35 12.41 -5.05
CA LEU A 27 13.95 13.54 -4.23
C LEU A 27 14.35 13.32 -2.76
N LEU A 28 13.96 12.20 -2.16
CA LEU A 28 14.22 11.92 -0.74
C LEU A 28 15.72 11.77 -0.44
N HIS A 29 16.52 11.22 -1.37
CA HIS A 29 17.97 11.13 -1.20
C HIS A 29 18.69 12.48 -1.28
N ASN A 30 18.11 13.46 -1.99
CA ASN A 30 18.68 14.80 -2.17
C ASN A 30 17.91 15.90 -1.43
N LEU A 31 16.90 15.56 -0.63
CA LEU A 31 15.89 16.48 -0.11
C LEU A 31 16.48 17.78 0.47
N ARG A 32 17.56 17.67 1.25
CA ARG A 32 18.22 18.82 1.91
C ARG A 32 18.79 19.88 0.95
N ASN A 33 18.95 19.55 -0.32
CA ASN A 33 19.47 20.43 -1.36
C ASN A 33 18.39 20.88 -2.34
N GLU A 34 17.11 20.60 -2.06
CA GLU A 34 16.00 20.88 -2.97
C GLU A 34 15.29 22.16 -2.57
N ASP A 35 15.28 23.15 -3.46
CA ASP A 35 14.66 24.46 -3.21
C ASP A 35 13.13 24.45 -3.42
N ASN A 36 12.58 23.39 -4.00
CA ASN A 36 11.15 23.28 -4.35
C ASN A 36 10.55 21.92 -3.96
N ALA A 37 11.03 21.35 -2.85
CA ALA A 37 10.66 20.02 -2.40
C ALA A 37 9.15 19.82 -2.26
N GLU A 38 8.43 20.81 -1.70
CA GLU A 38 6.97 20.72 -1.49
C GLU A 38 6.22 20.49 -2.81
N ALA A 39 6.48 21.32 -3.82
CA ALA A 39 5.80 21.21 -5.11
C ALA A 39 6.13 19.90 -5.82
N GLU A 40 7.38 19.44 -5.72
CA GLU A 40 7.78 18.15 -6.30
C GLU A 40 7.07 16.97 -5.64
N VAL A 41 7.01 16.92 -4.31
CA VAL A 41 6.27 15.87 -3.60
C VAL A 41 4.79 15.93 -3.95
N ARG A 42 4.18 17.12 -3.97
CA ARG A 42 2.76 17.27 -4.36
C ARG A 42 2.51 16.80 -5.78
N GLN A 43 3.44 17.06 -6.70
CA GLN A 43 3.32 16.56 -8.07
C GLN A 43 3.41 15.03 -8.10
N ILE A 44 4.34 14.42 -7.35
CA ILE A 44 4.43 12.95 -7.24
C ILE A 44 3.16 12.38 -6.62
N ALA A 45 2.64 12.99 -5.56
CA ALA A 45 1.38 12.59 -4.92
C ALA A 45 0.20 12.68 -5.88
N ALA A 46 0.09 13.77 -6.65
CA ALA A 46 -0.96 13.95 -7.65
C ALA A 46 -0.85 12.92 -8.78
N ASP A 47 0.36 12.56 -9.20
CA ASP A 47 0.59 11.55 -10.24
C ASP A 47 0.24 10.14 -9.74
N LEU A 48 0.59 9.83 -8.48
CA LEU A 48 0.21 8.60 -7.80
C LEU A 48 -1.31 8.49 -7.65
N ILE A 49 -1.98 9.56 -7.20
CA ILE A 49 -3.45 9.60 -7.11
C ILE A 49 -4.08 9.31 -8.48
N ARG A 50 -3.58 9.94 -9.56
CA ARG A 50 -4.09 9.66 -10.91
C ARG A 50 -3.87 8.20 -11.35
N ALA A 51 -2.76 7.59 -10.94
CA ALA A 51 -2.51 6.17 -11.21
C ALA A 51 -3.48 5.26 -10.45
N VAL A 52 -3.73 5.56 -9.17
CA VAL A 52 -4.72 4.84 -8.34
C VAL A 52 -6.14 5.02 -8.90
N ASP A 53 -6.55 6.24 -9.25
CA ASP A 53 -7.86 6.54 -9.83
C ASP A 53 -8.06 5.84 -11.18
N ALA A 54 -6.99 5.67 -11.97
CA ALA A 54 -7.06 5.01 -13.27
C ALA A 54 -7.37 3.51 -13.15
N ASN A 55 -6.78 2.82 -12.17
CA ASN A 55 -7.14 1.46 -11.81
C ASN A 55 -6.63 1.09 -10.39
N PRO A 56 -7.50 1.16 -9.36
CA PRO A 56 -7.10 0.88 -7.99
C PRO A 56 -6.81 -0.61 -7.77
N ASP A 57 -7.43 -1.50 -8.55
CA ASP A 57 -7.16 -2.94 -8.45
C ASP A 57 -5.74 -3.27 -8.93
N VAL A 58 -5.28 -2.62 -10.00
CA VAL A 58 -3.88 -2.75 -10.46
C VAL A 58 -2.91 -2.14 -9.46
N ALA A 59 -3.23 -0.96 -8.92
CA ALA A 59 -2.37 -0.29 -7.94
C ALA A 59 -2.14 -1.16 -6.70
N LEU A 60 -3.20 -1.74 -6.14
CA LEU A 60 -3.11 -2.70 -5.03
C LEU A 60 -2.34 -3.96 -5.42
N ALA A 61 -2.62 -4.54 -6.59
CA ALA A 61 -1.89 -5.72 -7.06
C ALA A 61 -0.37 -5.46 -7.22
N CYS A 62 0.05 -4.24 -7.52
CA CYS A 62 1.46 -3.88 -7.56
C CYS A 62 2.16 -4.00 -6.20
N ILE A 63 1.43 -3.78 -5.09
CA ILE A 63 1.94 -3.95 -3.72
C ILE A 63 2.07 -5.45 -3.43
N PHE A 64 0.96 -6.20 -3.54
CA PHE A 64 0.92 -7.59 -3.09
C PHE A 64 1.76 -8.55 -3.94
N LEU A 65 2.09 -8.17 -5.17
CA LEU A 65 3.00 -8.90 -6.06
C LEU A 65 4.40 -8.27 -6.15
N SER A 66 4.74 -7.33 -5.26
CA SER A 66 6.06 -6.67 -5.18
C SER A 66 6.56 -6.11 -6.53
N GLN A 67 5.70 -5.40 -7.26
CA GLN A 67 5.98 -4.90 -8.63
C GLN A 67 6.50 -3.46 -8.67
N ILE A 68 6.55 -2.78 -7.52
CA ILE A 68 7.16 -1.46 -7.38
C ILE A 68 8.66 -1.66 -7.14
N ASN A 69 9.49 -1.17 -8.06
CA ASN A 69 10.95 -1.30 -7.98
C ASN A 69 11.56 -0.28 -7.02
N GLY A 70 12.85 -0.46 -6.67
CA GLY A 70 13.63 0.48 -5.86
C GLY A 70 13.95 -0.03 -4.47
N SER A 71 14.59 0.82 -3.66
CA SER A 71 14.88 0.54 -2.25
C SER A 71 13.60 0.29 -1.43
N TYR A 72 13.70 -0.54 -0.39
CA TYR A 72 12.54 -0.85 0.45
C TYR A 72 12.00 0.42 1.12
N ALA A 73 12.88 1.28 1.61
CA ALA A 73 12.48 2.49 2.32
C ALA A 73 11.57 3.41 1.47
N VAL A 74 11.92 3.61 0.19
CA VAL A 74 11.13 4.44 -0.74
C VAL A 74 9.89 3.69 -1.24
N ARG A 75 10.05 2.40 -1.58
CA ARG A 75 8.94 1.55 -2.02
C ARG A 75 7.82 1.53 -0.98
N HIS A 76 8.16 1.35 0.30
CA HIS A 76 7.21 1.34 1.40
C HIS A 76 6.40 2.65 1.50
N CYS A 77 7.04 3.80 1.20
CA CYS A 77 6.34 5.08 1.15
C CYS A 77 5.34 5.16 -0.01
N ILE A 78 5.68 4.62 -1.19
CA ILE A 78 4.75 4.52 -2.33
C ILE A 78 3.60 3.56 -2.03
N GLU A 79 3.88 2.38 -1.47
CA GLU A 79 2.88 1.37 -1.09
C GLU A 79 1.90 1.95 -0.06
N THR A 80 2.42 2.63 0.97
CA THR A 80 1.62 3.33 1.98
C THR A 80 0.75 4.43 1.35
N ALA A 81 1.30 5.22 0.43
CA ALA A 81 0.54 6.25 -0.27
C ALA A 81 -0.58 5.66 -1.14
N VAL A 82 -0.35 4.54 -1.83
CA VAL A 82 -1.38 3.85 -2.62
C VAL A 82 -2.53 3.38 -1.72
N VAL A 83 -2.23 2.69 -0.62
CA VAL A 83 -3.26 2.24 0.34
C VAL A 83 -4.01 3.44 0.93
N THR A 84 -3.29 4.49 1.32
CA THR A 84 -3.87 5.72 1.84
C THR A 84 -4.88 6.32 0.88
N VAL A 85 -4.55 6.45 -0.42
CA VAL A 85 -5.45 7.02 -1.43
C VAL A 85 -6.68 6.15 -1.65
N VAL A 86 -6.52 4.83 -1.74
CA VAL A 86 -7.65 3.88 -1.88
C VAL A 86 -8.66 4.05 -0.74
N ILE A 87 -8.16 4.17 0.49
CA ILE A 87 -9.02 4.29 1.67
C ILE A 87 -9.59 5.70 1.80
N ALA A 88 -8.83 6.74 1.46
CA ALA A 88 -9.30 8.12 1.47
C ALA A 88 -10.50 8.32 0.52
N ASP A 89 -10.48 7.69 -0.66
CA ASP A 89 -11.62 7.68 -1.60
C ASP A 89 -12.84 6.98 -0.99
N SER A 90 -12.62 5.83 -0.35
CA SER A 90 -13.66 5.06 0.37
C SER A 90 -14.32 5.87 1.49
N LEU A 91 -13.54 6.72 2.17
CA LEU A 91 -14.00 7.66 3.20
C LEU A 91 -14.61 8.94 2.62
N GLN A 92 -14.64 9.09 1.29
CA GLN A 92 -15.12 10.28 0.58
C GLN A 92 -14.39 11.56 1.03
N MET A 93 -13.09 11.45 1.31
CA MET A 93 -12.28 12.60 1.70
C MET A 93 -12.20 13.63 0.57
N ARG A 94 -12.11 14.92 0.96
CA ARG A 94 -11.90 16.01 0.00
C ARG A 94 -10.57 15.78 -0.72
N LYS A 95 -10.53 16.01 -2.04
CA LYS A 95 -9.32 15.88 -2.87
C LYS A 95 -8.09 16.58 -2.30
N ALA A 96 -8.27 17.76 -1.71
CA ALA A 96 -7.19 18.50 -1.04
C ALA A 96 -6.61 17.71 0.14
N ASN A 97 -7.46 17.13 1.00
CA ASN A 97 -7.02 16.30 2.12
C ASN A 97 -6.35 15.01 1.62
N THR A 98 -6.88 14.37 0.57
CA THR A 98 -6.27 13.20 -0.05
C THR A 98 -4.86 13.51 -0.57
N LEU A 99 -4.67 14.67 -1.21
CA LEU A 99 -3.35 15.12 -1.67
C LEU A 99 -2.39 15.35 -0.49
N THR A 100 -2.84 16.01 0.57
CA THR A 100 -2.05 16.27 1.78
C THR A 100 -1.62 14.97 2.47
N VAL A 101 -2.54 14.04 2.72
CA VAL A 101 -2.19 12.76 3.38
C VAL A 101 -1.34 11.84 2.48
N ALA A 102 -1.52 11.91 1.15
CA ALA A 102 -0.65 11.20 0.21
C ALA A 102 0.77 11.79 0.23
N ALA A 103 0.93 13.11 0.27
CA ALA A 103 2.23 13.76 0.41
C ALA A 103 2.90 13.40 1.75
N ALA A 104 2.13 13.32 2.83
CA ALA A 104 2.59 12.82 4.13
C ALA A 104 3.09 11.37 4.03
N ALA A 105 2.32 10.47 3.42
CA ALA A 105 2.72 9.08 3.22
C ALA A 105 4.04 8.92 2.43
N LEU A 106 4.25 9.76 1.42
CA LEU A 106 5.47 9.74 0.60
C LEU A 106 6.71 10.22 1.36
N THR A 107 6.56 10.91 2.48
CA THR A 107 7.66 11.60 3.16
C THR A 107 7.81 11.27 4.66
N MET A 108 6.86 10.53 5.24
CA MET A 108 6.79 10.26 6.69
C MET A 108 8.09 9.67 7.27
N ASN A 109 8.82 8.88 6.49
CA ASN A 109 10.02 8.16 6.93
C ASN A 109 11.34 8.84 6.53
N VAL A 110 11.32 10.05 5.94
CA VAL A 110 12.54 10.66 5.38
C VAL A 110 13.65 10.86 6.42
N GLY A 111 13.29 11.11 7.70
CA GLY A 111 14.22 11.24 8.82
C GLY A 111 15.01 9.97 9.12
N MET A 112 14.50 8.79 8.75
CA MET A 112 15.18 7.50 8.94
C MET A 112 15.43 6.72 7.65
N LEU A 113 15.34 7.36 6.47
CA LEU A 113 15.38 6.68 5.17
C LEU A 113 16.56 5.69 5.02
N ARG A 114 17.77 6.11 5.40
CA ARG A 114 18.98 5.25 5.34
C ARG A 114 18.92 4.11 6.34
N HIS A 115 18.48 4.37 7.56
CA HIS A 115 18.36 3.36 8.62
C HIS A 115 17.26 2.34 8.32
N GLN A 116 16.17 2.76 7.69
CA GLN A 116 15.10 1.86 7.27
C GLN A 116 15.60 0.79 6.29
N GLU A 117 16.52 1.16 5.40
CA GLU A 117 17.16 0.23 4.47
C GLU A 117 18.07 -0.78 5.19
N GLU A 118 18.78 -0.34 6.24
CA GLU A 118 19.61 -1.20 7.10
C GLU A 118 18.75 -2.16 7.95
N PHE A 119 17.70 -1.61 8.57
CA PHE A 119 16.83 -2.31 9.52
C PHE A 119 15.96 -3.39 8.88
N GLN A 120 15.60 -3.25 7.60
CA GLN A 120 14.83 -4.31 6.90
C GLN A 120 15.56 -5.67 6.90
N ASN A 121 16.88 -5.65 7.09
CA ASN A 121 17.74 -6.83 7.07
C ASN A 121 17.89 -7.50 8.45
N GLN A 122 17.21 -6.98 9.46
CA GLN A 122 17.35 -7.42 10.84
C GLN A 122 16.11 -8.15 11.35
N HIS A 123 16.32 -9.15 12.20
CA HIS A 123 15.22 -9.84 12.89
C HIS A 123 14.64 -9.03 14.06
N SER A 124 15.46 -8.20 14.70
CA SER A 124 15.09 -7.39 15.87
C SER A 124 16.00 -6.19 15.98
N LEU A 125 15.44 -5.05 16.40
CA LEU A 125 16.19 -3.82 16.65
C LEU A 125 16.67 -3.77 18.10
N ASN A 126 17.89 -3.30 18.31
CA ASN A 126 18.40 -3.00 19.64
C ASN A 126 17.81 -1.67 20.17
N ARG A 127 18.16 -1.30 21.40
CA ARG A 127 17.61 -0.12 22.07
C ARG A 127 17.95 1.20 21.36
N GLU A 128 19.14 1.32 20.78
CA GLU A 128 19.60 2.53 20.07
C GLU A 128 18.89 2.64 18.72
N GLU A 129 18.78 1.54 17.99
CA GLU A 129 18.03 1.45 16.73
C GLU A 129 16.54 1.76 16.95
N MET A 130 15.95 1.23 18.01
CA MET A 130 14.57 1.57 18.40
C MET A 130 14.43 3.05 18.76
N ALA A 131 15.44 3.68 19.36
CA ALA A 131 15.42 5.11 19.64
C ALA A 131 15.45 5.96 18.36
N ILE A 132 16.13 5.49 17.30
CA ILE A 132 16.09 6.10 15.97
C ILE A 132 14.67 6.02 15.40
N VAL A 133 14.06 4.83 15.43
CA VAL A 133 12.67 4.65 14.97
C VAL A 133 11.72 5.55 15.75
N ARG A 134 11.86 5.69 17.08
CA ARG A 134 10.96 6.55 17.86
C ARG A 134 11.12 8.05 17.60
N ARG A 135 12.30 8.49 17.12
CA ARG A 135 12.60 9.91 16.84
C ARG A 135 12.34 10.31 15.40
N HIS A 136 12.20 9.35 14.49
CA HIS A 136 12.09 9.67 13.08
C HIS A 136 10.87 10.56 12.73
N PRO A 137 9.69 10.50 13.41
CA PRO A 137 8.59 11.40 13.05
C PRO A 137 8.97 12.87 13.22
N GLU A 138 9.66 13.20 14.32
CA GLU A 138 10.18 14.54 14.59
C GLU A 138 11.25 14.93 13.56
N GLN A 139 12.20 14.02 13.29
CA GLN A 139 13.27 14.26 12.33
C GLN A 139 12.75 14.46 10.90
N SER A 140 11.74 13.69 10.49
CA SER A 140 11.07 13.85 9.19
C SER A 140 10.36 15.19 9.11
N ALA A 141 9.59 15.57 10.14
CA ALA A 141 8.90 16.85 10.20
C ALA A 141 9.88 18.04 10.14
N ASP A 142 10.97 17.98 10.89
CA ASP A 142 12.01 19.02 10.89
C ASP A 142 12.67 19.14 9.51
N MET A 143 13.01 18.01 8.88
CA MET A 143 13.59 18.00 7.54
C MET A 143 12.65 18.61 6.50
N LEU A 144 11.36 18.30 6.55
CA LEU A 144 10.34 18.84 5.64
C LEU A 144 10.17 20.35 5.82
N ARG A 145 10.11 20.84 7.06
CA ARG A 145 10.06 22.29 7.33
C ARG A 145 11.32 23.01 6.84
N CYS A 146 12.49 22.40 7.01
CA CYS A 146 13.76 22.99 6.53
C CYS A 146 13.79 23.21 5.02
N VAL A 147 13.07 22.40 4.24
CA VAL A 147 13.00 22.49 2.77
C VAL A 147 11.74 23.21 2.30
N GLY A 148 11.08 23.95 3.20
CA GLY A 148 10.01 24.88 2.87
C GLY A 148 8.61 24.29 2.79
N VAL A 149 8.37 23.08 3.29
CA VAL A 149 7.00 22.54 3.40
C VAL A 149 6.22 23.33 4.46
N ASP A 150 5.16 24.02 4.05
CA ASP A 150 4.35 24.91 4.91
C ASP A 150 2.94 24.37 5.26
N ASP A 151 2.58 23.19 4.75
CA ASP A 151 1.31 22.52 5.03
C ASP A 151 1.31 21.89 6.42
N ASP A 152 0.70 22.58 7.38
CA ASP A 152 0.62 22.15 8.77
C ASP A 152 -0.06 20.77 8.94
N ASP A 153 -1.07 20.43 8.13
CA ASP A 153 -1.76 19.14 8.22
C ASP A 153 -0.89 18.00 7.68
N TRP A 154 -0.12 18.24 6.61
CA TRP A 154 0.92 17.32 6.15
C TRP A 154 1.95 17.08 7.27
N ILE A 155 2.53 18.14 7.82
CA ILE A 155 3.54 18.01 8.87
C ILE A 155 2.97 17.32 10.12
N SER A 156 1.73 17.63 10.47
CA SER A 156 1.00 16.98 11.58
C SER A 156 0.82 15.48 11.34
N CYS A 157 0.44 15.07 10.13
CA CYS A 157 0.38 13.64 9.77
C CYS A 157 1.73 12.95 9.93
N VAL A 158 2.81 13.57 9.44
CA VAL A 158 4.18 13.03 9.57
C VAL A 158 4.59 12.94 11.03
N LEU A 159 4.28 13.92 11.86
CA LEU A 159 4.63 13.90 13.28
C LEU A 159 3.85 12.82 14.06
N MET A 160 2.59 12.61 13.73
CA MET A 160 1.64 11.83 14.54
C MET A 160 1.32 10.44 13.98
N HIS A 161 1.92 9.99 12.89
CA HIS A 161 1.59 8.67 12.31
C HIS A 161 1.97 7.46 13.20
N HIS A 162 2.63 7.69 14.33
CA HIS A 162 2.87 6.68 15.38
C HIS A 162 2.22 7.02 16.73
N GLU A 163 1.38 8.07 16.76
CA GLU A 163 0.52 8.36 17.90
C GLU A 163 -0.70 7.42 17.89
N ASN A 164 -1.20 7.10 19.08
CA ASN A 164 -2.36 6.23 19.28
C ASN A 164 -3.48 7.01 19.97
N ASP A 165 -4.73 6.59 19.77
CA ASP A 165 -5.90 7.30 20.30
C ASP A 165 -5.90 7.50 21.83
N GLU A 166 -5.24 6.60 22.56
CA GLU A 166 -5.12 6.65 24.03
C GLU A 166 -3.83 7.34 24.52
N GLY A 167 -3.02 7.92 23.62
CA GLY A 167 -1.74 8.58 23.96
C GLY A 167 -0.60 7.60 24.30
N SER A 168 -0.76 6.30 24.01
CA SER A 168 0.28 5.28 24.21
C SER A 168 1.37 5.28 23.12
N GLY A 169 1.20 6.12 22.10
CA GLY A 169 2.07 6.23 20.95
C GLY A 169 3.31 7.08 21.18
N TYR A 170 3.92 7.54 20.10
CA TYR A 170 5.11 8.38 20.11
C TYR A 170 5.12 9.29 18.87
N PRO A 171 5.89 10.40 18.86
CA PRO A 171 6.93 10.80 19.81
C PRO A 171 6.43 11.46 21.10
N ALA A 172 5.26 12.12 21.08
CA ALA A 172 4.79 13.00 22.14
C ALA A 172 3.71 12.38 23.04
N GLY A 173 3.15 11.23 22.67
CA GLY A 173 2.08 10.58 23.43
C GLY A 173 0.76 11.35 23.34
N ILE A 174 0.50 11.93 22.18
CA ILE A 174 -0.71 12.72 21.89
C ILE A 174 -1.90 11.77 21.76
N ALA A 175 -2.98 12.06 22.48
CA ALA A 175 -4.22 11.29 22.44
C ALA A 175 -5.23 11.89 21.44
N SER A 176 -6.33 11.17 21.20
CA SER A 176 -7.49 11.76 20.54
C SER A 176 -8.15 12.83 21.42
N PRO A 177 -8.77 13.90 20.85
CA PRO A 177 -9.03 14.10 19.42
C PRO A 177 -7.89 14.81 18.64
N GLU A 178 -6.76 15.13 19.27
CA GLU A 178 -5.65 15.84 18.63
C GLU A 178 -4.99 15.02 17.51
N VAL A 179 -5.01 13.69 17.59
CA VAL A 179 -4.65 12.82 16.48
C VAL A 179 -5.74 12.88 15.40
N THR A 180 -5.46 13.60 14.31
CA THR A 180 -6.42 13.84 13.23
C THR A 180 -6.77 12.57 12.46
N LEU A 181 -7.93 12.54 11.79
CA LEU A 181 -8.31 11.42 10.90
C LEU A 181 -7.24 11.13 9.83
N ASN A 182 -6.57 12.16 9.31
CA ASN A 182 -5.51 12.01 8.32
C ASN A 182 -4.28 11.29 8.93
N ALA A 183 -3.88 11.67 10.15
CA ALA A 183 -2.79 10.99 10.87
C ALA A 183 -3.15 9.54 11.23
N LYS A 184 -4.38 9.28 11.67
CA LYS A 184 -4.88 7.92 11.95
C LYS A 184 -4.90 7.04 10.70
N LEU A 185 -5.38 7.59 9.57
CA LEU A 185 -5.38 6.91 8.28
C LEU A 185 -3.95 6.54 7.88
N LEU A 186 -3.03 7.50 7.95
CA LEU A 186 -1.62 7.28 7.62
C LEU A 186 -0.99 6.22 8.52
N SER A 187 -1.20 6.31 9.83
CA SER A 187 -0.72 5.32 10.80
C SER A 187 -1.18 3.91 10.47
N PHE A 188 -2.46 3.74 10.17
CA PHE A 188 -3.02 2.43 9.87
C PHE A 188 -2.54 1.89 8.53
N ALA A 189 -2.42 2.74 7.50
CA ALA A 189 -1.87 2.38 6.20
C ALA A 189 -0.39 1.96 6.31
N ASP A 190 0.43 2.69 7.08
CA ASP A 190 1.84 2.38 7.33
C ASP A 190 2.00 1.02 8.03
N ARG A 191 1.27 0.81 9.13
CA ARG A 191 1.27 -0.47 9.87
C ARG A 191 0.80 -1.64 9.00
N TYR A 192 -0.20 -1.42 8.15
CA TYR A 192 -0.68 -2.42 7.20
C TYR A 192 0.39 -2.78 6.16
N CYS A 193 0.95 -1.78 5.48
CA CYS A 193 2.00 -1.98 4.48
C CYS A 193 3.24 -2.64 5.09
N ALA A 194 3.58 -2.32 6.33
CA ALA A 194 4.70 -2.95 7.04
C ALA A 194 4.52 -4.46 7.26
N GLN A 195 3.28 -4.98 7.29
CA GLN A 195 3.00 -6.41 7.42
C GLN A 195 2.90 -7.15 6.08
N VAL A 196 2.30 -6.50 5.06
CA VAL A 196 2.03 -7.16 3.76
C VAL A 196 3.17 -7.01 2.76
N SER A 197 4.03 -6.00 2.91
CA SER A 197 5.13 -5.77 1.98
C SER A 197 6.27 -6.74 2.27
N ALA A 198 6.79 -7.38 1.23
CA ALA A 198 7.90 -8.30 1.36
C ALA A 198 9.18 -7.58 1.86
N ARG A 199 9.81 -8.14 2.88
CA ARG A 199 11.15 -7.73 3.37
C ARG A 199 12.14 -8.87 3.12
N ASN A 200 13.42 -8.55 3.02
CA ASN A 200 14.48 -9.55 2.73
C ASN A 200 14.46 -10.77 3.67
N TYR A 201 14.13 -10.59 4.96
CA TYR A 201 14.17 -11.65 5.97
C TYR A 201 12.79 -12.15 6.41
N ARG A 202 11.70 -11.52 5.95
CA ARG A 202 10.34 -11.84 6.41
C ARG A 202 9.41 -11.98 5.22
N LYS A 203 8.80 -13.16 5.10
CA LYS A 203 7.71 -13.39 4.15
C LYS A 203 6.55 -12.45 4.49
N SER A 204 5.92 -11.90 3.46
CA SER A 204 4.71 -11.10 3.61
C SER A 204 3.65 -11.87 4.40
N VAL A 205 2.97 -11.18 5.30
CA VAL A 205 1.77 -11.71 5.95
C VAL A 205 0.63 -11.67 4.94
N LEU A 206 -0.24 -12.68 4.93
CA LEU A 206 -1.43 -12.65 4.09
C LEU A 206 -2.27 -11.40 4.40
N PRO A 207 -2.78 -10.66 3.41
CA PRO A 207 -3.52 -9.42 3.63
C PRO A 207 -4.66 -9.51 4.65
N SER A 208 -5.44 -10.60 4.63
CA SER A 208 -6.49 -10.88 5.63
C SER A 208 -5.94 -10.98 7.05
N MET A 209 -4.83 -11.69 7.22
CA MET A 209 -4.16 -11.83 8.51
C MET A 209 -3.57 -10.50 8.98
N ALA A 210 -2.97 -9.72 8.06
CA ALA A 210 -2.43 -8.41 8.39
C ALA A 210 -3.51 -7.45 8.90
N LEU A 211 -4.65 -7.40 8.21
CA LEU A 211 -5.79 -6.59 8.64
C LEU A 211 -6.34 -7.06 9.99
N ARG A 212 -6.53 -8.38 10.18
CA ARG A 212 -6.98 -8.95 11.45
C ARG A 212 -6.06 -8.60 12.60
N ASN A 213 -4.75 -8.81 12.43
CA ASN A 213 -3.74 -8.52 13.45
C ASN A 213 -3.82 -7.07 13.92
N LEU A 214 -4.08 -6.12 13.00
CA LEU A 214 -4.16 -4.71 13.34
C LEU A 214 -5.50 -4.33 14.00
N ILE A 215 -6.60 -4.94 13.59
CA ILE A 215 -7.92 -4.71 14.21
C ILE A 215 -7.96 -5.28 15.65
N GLU A 216 -7.30 -6.41 15.86
CA GLU A 216 -7.23 -7.10 17.17
C GLU A 216 -6.10 -6.57 18.07
N ASP A 217 -5.30 -5.61 17.60
CA ASP A 217 -4.19 -5.02 18.35
C ASP A 217 -4.70 -4.11 19.48
N THR A 218 -4.70 -4.64 20.71
CA THR A 218 -5.14 -3.91 21.90
C THR A 218 -4.14 -2.86 22.37
N ALA A 219 -2.88 -2.90 21.93
CA ALA A 219 -1.86 -1.93 22.32
C ALA A 219 -1.95 -0.63 21.50
N ALA A 220 -2.49 -0.73 20.29
CA ALA A 220 -2.72 0.40 19.39
C ALA A 220 -4.07 0.23 18.68
N PRO A 221 -5.20 0.44 19.43
CA PRO A 221 -6.54 0.27 18.91
C PRO A 221 -6.79 1.13 17.67
N VAL A 222 -7.50 0.58 16.70
CA VAL A 222 -7.85 1.28 15.46
C VAL A 222 -9.21 1.94 15.56
N ASP A 223 -9.34 3.12 14.96
CA ASP A 223 -10.62 3.78 14.75
C ASP A 223 -11.58 2.83 13.98
N PRO A 224 -12.78 2.51 14.52
CA PRO A 224 -13.74 1.61 13.87
C PRO A 224 -14.12 2.03 12.44
N LEU A 225 -14.14 3.33 12.15
CA LEU A 225 -14.43 3.84 10.80
C LEU A 225 -13.32 3.46 9.80
N LEU A 226 -12.06 3.54 10.24
CA LEU A 226 -10.91 3.13 9.43
C LEU A 226 -10.89 1.61 9.26
N ALA A 227 -11.11 0.85 10.32
CA ALA A 227 -11.19 -0.61 10.26
C ALA A 227 -12.25 -1.07 9.25
N ALA A 228 -13.46 -0.49 9.30
CA ALA A 228 -14.54 -0.80 8.36
C ALA A 228 -14.19 -0.44 6.92
N SER A 229 -13.50 0.69 6.70
CA SER A 229 -13.10 1.13 5.36
C SER A 229 -12.01 0.21 4.77
N PHE A 230 -11.00 -0.16 5.56
CA PHE A 230 -9.99 -1.14 5.15
C PHE A 230 -10.60 -2.51 4.85
N GLN A 231 -11.53 -2.98 5.69
CA GLN A 231 -12.20 -4.24 5.44
C GLN A 231 -13.06 -4.20 4.17
N ARG A 232 -13.72 -3.08 3.89
CA ARG A 232 -14.49 -2.91 2.66
C ARG A 232 -13.61 -2.90 1.41
N GLU A 233 -12.50 -2.17 1.43
CA GLU A 233 -11.67 -1.98 0.23
C GLU A 233 -10.67 -3.11 -0.01
N LEU A 234 -10.09 -3.67 1.04
CA LEU A 234 -9.05 -4.69 0.92
C LEU A 234 -9.64 -6.09 1.08
N GLY A 235 -10.68 -6.25 1.92
CA GLY A 235 -11.30 -7.54 2.20
C GLY A 235 -10.29 -8.59 2.70
N ASP A 236 -10.66 -9.86 2.59
CA ASP A 236 -9.75 -10.96 2.93
C ASP A 236 -8.72 -11.23 1.83
N PHE A 237 -9.10 -10.97 0.58
CA PHE A 237 -8.29 -11.28 -0.59
C PHE A 237 -8.32 -10.09 -1.56
N PRO A 238 -7.47 -9.06 -1.34
CA PRO A 238 -7.34 -7.95 -2.28
C PRO A 238 -6.74 -8.39 -3.62
N PRO A 239 -6.86 -7.58 -4.68
CA PRO A 239 -6.19 -7.81 -5.96
C PRO A 239 -4.69 -8.10 -5.78
N GLY A 240 -4.16 -9.10 -6.47
CA GLY A 240 -2.77 -9.55 -6.33
C GLY A 240 -2.59 -10.70 -5.34
N CYS A 241 -3.58 -11.00 -4.48
CA CYS A 241 -3.53 -12.20 -3.64
C CYS A 241 -3.52 -13.47 -4.47
N LEU A 242 -2.55 -14.34 -4.20
CA LEU A 242 -2.54 -15.71 -4.71
C LEU A 242 -3.42 -16.57 -3.80
N VAL A 243 -4.26 -17.39 -4.41
CA VAL A 243 -5.27 -18.18 -3.69
C VAL A 243 -5.34 -19.60 -4.24
N ARG A 244 -5.65 -20.54 -3.35
CA ARG A 244 -6.11 -21.88 -3.70
C ARG A 244 -7.62 -21.93 -3.55
N LEU A 245 -8.28 -22.50 -4.54
CA LEU A 245 -9.72 -22.70 -4.52
C LEU A 245 -10.07 -24.07 -3.94
N GLU A 246 -11.33 -24.24 -3.53
CA GLU A 246 -11.84 -25.51 -2.99
C GLU A 246 -11.71 -26.67 -4.00
N GLY A 247 -11.77 -26.38 -5.31
CA GLY A 247 -11.50 -27.36 -6.37
C GLY A 247 -10.02 -27.74 -6.55
N GLY A 248 -9.09 -27.10 -5.83
CA GLY A 248 -7.65 -27.34 -5.89
C GLY A 248 -6.88 -26.42 -6.84
N GLU A 249 -7.57 -25.69 -7.72
CA GLU A 249 -6.95 -24.73 -8.64
C GLU A 249 -6.22 -23.60 -7.90
N ILE A 250 -5.23 -23.03 -8.56
CA ILE A 250 -4.48 -21.87 -8.07
C ILE A 250 -4.75 -20.69 -8.99
N GLY A 251 -5.05 -19.54 -8.40
CA GLY A 251 -5.29 -18.31 -9.13
C GLY A 251 -4.80 -17.07 -8.42
N VAL A 252 -4.95 -15.94 -9.08
CA VAL A 252 -4.69 -14.61 -8.53
C VAL A 252 -5.97 -13.79 -8.54
N VAL A 253 -6.26 -13.13 -7.42
CA VAL A 253 -7.39 -12.21 -7.33
C VAL A 253 -7.12 -11.00 -8.21
N SER A 254 -8.08 -10.64 -9.04
CA SER A 254 -7.92 -9.59 -10.04
C SER A 254 -8.73 -8.33 -9.77
N ARG A 255 -9.74 -8.39 -8.89
CA ARG A 255 -10.58 -7.24 -8.52
C ARG A 255 -10.95 -7.26 -7.05
N ARG A 256 -11.11 -6.07 -6.46
CA ARG A 256 -11.67 -5.91 -5.11
C ARG A 256 -13.07 -6.48 -5.04
N GLN A 257 -13.47 -6.91 -3.84
CA GLN A 257 -14.79 -7.47 -3.60
C GLN A 257 -15.86 -6.36 -3.66
N GLY A 258 -16.49 -6.19 -4.83
CA GLY A 258 -17.64 -5.30 -4.97
C GLY A 258 -18.94 -5.89 -4.40
N CYS A 259 -19.97 -5.07 -4.25
CA CYS A 259 -21.22 -5.41 -3.53
C CYS A 259 -22.15 -6.48 -4.16
N SER A 260 -21.77 -7.32 -5.15
CA SER A 260 -22.74 -8.35 -5.62
C SER A 260 -22.26 -9.52 -6.51
N LYS A 261 -21.04 -9.54 -7.04
CA LYS A 261 -20.65 -10.52 -8.09
C LYS A 261 -19.47 -11.42 -7.75
N GLY A 262 -19.38 -11.89 -6.49
CA GLY A 262 -18.30 -12.79 -6.06
C GLY A 262 -16.91 -12.18 -6.24
N LEU A 263 -15.87 -12.94 -5.93
CA LEU A 263 -14.49 -12.49 -6.14
C LEU A 263 -14.02 -12.86 -7.55
N GLN A 264 -13.34 -11.97 -8.25
CA GLN A 264 -12.85 -12.25 -9.60
C GLN A 264 -11.42 -12.79 -9.53
N VAL A 265 -11.22 -14.05 -9.90
CA VAL A 265 -9.94 -14.75 -9.84
C VAL A 265 -9.53 -15.17 -11.25
N HIS A 266 -8.27 -14.92 -11.61
CA HIS A 266 -7.67 -15.49 -12.82
C HIS A 266 -6.95 -16.78 -12.46
N TYR A 267 -7.40 -17.89 -13.02
CA TYR A 267 -6.83 -19.20 -12.74
C TYR A 267 -5.51 -19.34 -13.49
N LEU A 268 -4.46 -19.71 -12.76
CA LEU A 268 -3.09 -19.87 -13.23
C LEU A 268 -2.73 -21.35 -13.38
N ARG A 269 -3.31 -22.22 -12.54
CA ARG A 269 -3.19 -23.68 -12.62
C ARG A 269 -4.54 -24.35 -12.39
N ASP A 270 -4.76 -25.48 -13.05
CA ASP A 270 -5.88 -26.36 -12.74
C ASP A 270 -5.62 -27.24 -11.50
N ALA A 271 -6.58 -28.10 -11.16
CA ALA A 271 -6.54 -28.98 -9.99
C ALA A 271 -5.44 -30.06 -10.08
N ASP A 272 -5.07 -30.45 -11.31
CA ASP A 272 -3.98 -31.40 -11.58
C ASP A 272 -2.61 -30.70 -11.57
N GLY A 273 -2.60 -29.38 -11.42
CA GLY A 273 -1.41 -28.55 -11.36
C GLY A 273 -0.86 -28.13 -12.73
N ALA A 274 -1.55 -28.39 -13.84
CA ALA A 274 -1.13 -27.93 -15.15
C ALA A 274 -1.32 -26.40 -15.28
N LEU A 275 -0.39 -25.74 -15.96
CA LEU A 275 -0.45 -24.28 -16.19
C LEU A 275 -1.53 -23.92 -17.20
N LEU A 276 -2.37 -22.95 -16.85
CA LEU A 276 -3.40 -22.41 -17.74
C LEU A 276 -2.85 -21.19 -18.47
N THR A 277 -2.68 -21.31 -19.79
CA THR A 277 -2.18 -20.22 -20.64
C THR A 277 -3.13 -20.00 -21.83
N PRO A 278 -3.82 -18.85 -21.94
CA PRO A 278 -3.81 -17.74 -20.98
C PRO A 278 -4.54 -18.08 -19.67
N ALA A 279 -4.26 -17.30 -18.64
CA ALA A 279 -4.99 -17.39 -17.37
C ALA A 279 -6.49 -17.15 -17.62
N GLN A 280 -7.35 -17.95 -17.00
CA GLN A 280 -8.80 -17.88 -17.25
C GLN A 280 -9.50 -17.07 -16.15
N PRO A 281 -10.20 -15.96 -16.48
CA PRO A 281 -10.99 -15.24 -15.50
C PRO A 281 -12.21 -16.06 -15.09
N ARG A 282 -12.45 -16.16 -13.78
CA ARG A 282 -13.67 -16.78 -13.24
C ARG A 282 -14.19 -15.99 -12.04
N CYS A 283 -15.50 -15.98 -11.94
CA CYS A 283 -16.23 -15.48 -10.78
C CYS A 283 -16.28 -16.57 -9.72
N CYS A 284 -15.55 -16.38 -8.63
CA CYS A 284 -15.55 -17.27 -7.47
C CYS A 284 -16.76 -16.97 -6.59
N ASN A 285 -17.66 -17.95 -6.47
CA ASN A 285 -18.81 -17.97 -5.57
C ASN A 285 -18.64 -19.13 -4.58
N THR A 286 -19.48 -19.21 -3.54
CA THR A 286 -19.46 -20.30 -2.55
C THR A 286 -19.55 -21.70 -3.20
N GLY A 287 -18.90 -22.71 -2.61
CA GLY A 287 -18.82 -24.08 -3.13
C GLY A 287 -17.44 -24.40 -3.72
N LEU A 288 -17.36 -25.24 -4.77
CA LEU A 288 -16.09 -25.59 -5.43
C LEU A 288 -15.35 -24.39 -6.06
N GLY A 289 -16.07 -23.29 -6.34
CA GLY A 289 -15.49 -22.02 -6.78
C GLY A 289 -15.05 -21.10 -5.65
N GLY A 290 -15.20 -21.51 -4.38
CA GLY A 290 -14.81 -20.73 -3.21
C GLY A 290 -13.30 -20.72 -3.01
N ILE A 291 -12.80 -19.70 -2.31
CA ILE A 291 -11.40 -19.66 -1.90
C ILE A 291 -11.23 -20.49 -0.63
N SER A 292 -10.33 -21.47 -0.70
CA SER A 292 -9.95 -22.31 0.43
C SER A 292 -8.88 -21.61 1.29
N THR A 293 -7.85 -21.05 0.67
CA THR A 293 -6.76 -20.36 1.40
C THR A 293 -5.97 -19.38 0.52
N GLY A 294 -5.33 -18.41 1.16
CA GLY A 294 -4.29 -17.57 0.55
C GLY A 294 -2.95 -18.30 0.47
N LEU A 295 -2.15 -17.96 -0.54
CA LEU A 295 -0.86 -18.57 -0.82
C LEU A 295 0.24 -17.51 -0.85
N SER A 296 1.42 -17.88 -0.35
CA SER A 296 2.67 -17.18 -0.69
C SER A 296 3.11 -17.49 -2.12
N GLU A 297 3.99 -16.67 -2.69
CA GLU A 297 4.56 -16.90 -4.03
C GLU A 297 5.21 -18.28 -4.17
N ASP A 298 5.96 -18.71 -3.15
CA ASP A 298 6.60 -20.03 -3.09
C ASP A 298 5.55 -21.17 -3.17
N GLN A 299 4.42 -21.02 -2.46
CA GLN A 299 3.36 -22.02 -2.43
C GLN A 299 2.56 -22.06 -3.73
N ALA A 300 2.41 -20.91 -4.42
CA ALA A 300 1.71 -20.85 -5.70
C ALA A 300 2.56 -21.44 -6.83
N ALA A 301 3.90 -21.37 -6.71
CA ALA A 301 4.88 -21.94 -7.65
C ALA A 301 4.54 -21.63 -9.12
N THR A 302 4.09 -20.41 -9.40
CA THR A 302 3.63 -19.97 -10.72
C THR A 302 4.27 -18.64 -11.08
N ARG A 303 4.53 -18.44 -12.38
CA ARG A 303 5.05 -17.18 -12.91
C ARG A 303 4.07 -16.64 -13.93
N PHE A 304 3.67 -15.40 -13.75
CA PHE A 304 2.85 -14.65 -14.69
C PHE A 304 3.30 -13.19 -14.66
N SER A 305 2.93 -12.43 -15.68
CA SER A 305 3.12 -10.99 -15.73
C SER A 305 1.82 -10.28 -15.35
N MET A 306 1.95 -9.10 -14.75
CA MET A 306 0.81 -8.22 -14.45
C MET A 306 -0.07 -7.98 -15.71
N LYS A 307 0.56 -7.76 -16.88
CA LYS A 307 -0.12 -7.59 -18.16
C LYS A 307 -1.01 -8.79 -18.56
N GLN A 308 -0.64 -10.02 -18.21
CA GLN A 308 -1.47 -11.20 -18.53
C GLN A 308 -2.80 -11.21 -17.79
N ILE A 309 -2.89 -10.53 -16.64
CA ILE A 309 -4.08 -10.54 -15.77
C ILE A 309 -4.88 -9.24 -15.92
N TRP A 310 -4.19 -8.10 -15.98
CA TRP A 310 -4.83 -6.77 -15.99
C TRP A 310 -4.66 -6.01 -17.31
N GLY A 311 -4.04 -6.62 -18.33
CA GLY A 311 -3.91 -6.02 -19.65
C GLY A 311 -2.96 -4.80 -19.70
N PRO A 312 -3.15 -3.88 -20.66
CA PRO A 312 -2.25 -2.75 -20.89
C PRO A 312 -2.06 -1.81 -19.68
N GLN A 313 -3.04 -1.71 -18.78
CA GLN A 313 -2.91 -0.88 -17.59
C GLN A 313 -1.83 -1.40 -16.62
N ALA A 314 -1.40 -2.65 -16.75
CA ALA A 314 -0.38 -3.25 -15.90
C ALA A 314 0.86 -3.73 -16.67
N SER A 315 1.18 -3.09 -17.81
CA SER A 315 2.43 -3.34 -18.54
C SER A 315 3.61 -2.56 -17.96
N LEU A 316 4.78 -3.19 -17.88
CA LEU A 316 6.06 -2.50 -17.63
C LEU A 316 6.51 -1.68 -18.84
#